data_AF-A0A812TIY2-F1
#
_entry.id   AF-A0A812TIY2-F1
#
_cell.length_a   1.000
_cell.length_b   1.000
_cell.length_c   1.000
_cell.angle_alpha   90.00
_cell.angle_beta   90.00
_cell.angle_gamma   90.00
#
_symmetry.space_group_name_H-M   'P 1'
#
loop_
_entity.id
_entity.type
_entity.pdbx_description
1 polymer ?
#
loop_
_entity_poly.entity_id
_entity_poly.type
_entity_poly.pdbx_seq_one_letter_code
_entity_poly.pdbx_strand_id
1 'polypeptide(L)'
;MARVDYAIEVVAWDRTGFVALEGMFCLLFTTELALRIQQQNWGFFQDFLNLLDYSLVVISWLDVATSVTTYRERVQFASTVRVFRFVRFVRLAEGHYTGLFKIAKGLADALEPVVQLTIITSAFVFTCAVFLTGLVAHDWVAITRWPEARMYAGSVWRSTLTVMQVMTFDLWSDITFGIMQAGSPLTLIVIFGSIFGCSFGIINAMVGIMVERVSNISADAADNQEKAAAKAYEMLLQSILADFRYHMNRDGKIDFEAYRRLLNVSEVKEKLSLMGLSPEEAEAFFYLMDGEKVGEVTPYQLVTALGKAKGKAKSHDMCYLICIVQKQCLRASRLVDRVHRLIEQVDRIQSRFCDCGRGLTRERLITREADARTQEMHSRAEDRERIFQKVELQRQVAQARMKMA
;
A
#
# COMPACT_ATOMS: atom_id res chain seq x y z
N MET A 1 -39.46 -27.98 73.49
CA MET A 1 -39.66 -26.90 72.50
C MET A 1 -38.52 -26.99 71.49
N ALA A 2 -38.75 -27.67 70.37
CA ALA A 2 -37.75 -27.91 69.34
C ALA A 2 -37.50 -26.61 68.57
N ARG A 3 -36.28 -26.06 68.64
CA ARG A 3 -35.82 -25.09 67.63
C ARG A 3 -35.63 -25.88 66.36
N VAL A 4 -36.61 -25.79 65.47
CA VAL A 4 -36.46 -26.19 64.07
C VAL A 4 -35.39 -25.26 63.50
N ASP A 5 -34.24 -25.84 63.14
CA ASP A 5 -33.09 -25.12 62.57
C ASP A 5 -33.40 -24.67 61.14
N TYR A 6 -34.19 -23.62 61.00
CA TYR A 6 -34.53 -22.99 59.71
C TYR A 6 -33.29 -22.64 58.87
N ALA A 7 -32.14 -22.38 59.51
CA ALA A 7 -30.89 -22.08 58.82
C ALA A 7 -30.30 -23.29 58.06
N ILE A 8 -30.55 -24.53 58.52
CA ILE A 8 -30.05 -25.74 57.85
C ILE A 8 -30.94 -26.09 56.66
N GLU A 9 -32.26 -25.92 56.80
CA GLU A 9 -33.20 -26.17 55.70
C GLU A 9 -33.03 -25.17 54.55
N VAL A 10 -32.92 -23.88 54.82
CA VAL A 10 -32.71 -22.85 53.76
C VAL A 10 -31.40 -23.10 52.99
N VAL A 11 -30.32 -23.45 53.69
CA VAL A 11 -29.03 -23.80 53.07
C VAL A 11 -29.11 -25.10 52.26
N ALA A 12 -29.98 -26.05 52.65
CA ALA A 12 -30.20 -27.29 51.91
C ALA A 12 -31.04 -27.08 50.64
N TRP A 13 -32.05 -26.19 50.66
CA TRP A 13 -32.83 -25.81 49.49
C TRP A 13 -31.98 -25.05 48.45
N ASP A 14 -31.11 -24.14 48.90
CA ASP A 14 -30.16 -23.45 48.02
C ASP A 14 -29.15 -24.43 47.39
N ARG A 15 -28.66 -25.40 48.18
CA ARG A 15 -27.70 -26.40 47.69
C ARG A 15 -28.32 -27.37 46.69
N THR A 16 -29.52 -27.86 46.94
CA THR A 16 -30.22 -28.79 46.05
C THR A 16 -30.65 -28.11 44.76
N GLY A 17 -31.12 -26.87 44.82
CA GLY A 17 -31.41 -26.04 43.64
C GLY A 17 -30.16 -25.78 42.79
N PHE A 18 -29.02 -25.48 43.41
CA PHE A 18 -27.75 -25.26 42.71
C PHE A 18 -27.23 -26.53 42.01
N VAL A 19 -27.29 -27.68 42.67
CA VAL A 19 -26.88 -28.97 42.08
C VAL A 19 -27.82 -29.37 40.93
N ALA A 20 -29.12 -29.12 41.06
CA ALA A 20 -30.09 -29.39 39.99
C ALA A 20 -29.82 -28.51 38.74
N LEU A 21 -29.55 -27.22 38.95
CA LEU A 21 -29.15 -26.30 37.88
C LEU A 21 -27.84 -26.74 37.21
N GLU A 22 -26.82 -27.11 38.00
CA GLU A 22 -25.56 -27.64 37.47
C GLU A 22 -25.75 -28.90 36.63
N GLY A 23 -26.57 -29.83 37.13
CA GLY A 23 -26.92 -31.05 36.41
C GLY A 23 -27.62 -30.75 35.08
N MET A 24 -28.57 -29.82 35.07
CA MET A 24 -29.27 -29.38 33.86
C MET A 24 -28.31 -28.77 32.83
N PHE A 25 -27.42 -27.85 33.26
CA PHE A 25 -26.40 -27.30 32.37
C PHE A 25 -25.44 -28.38 31.86
N CYS A 26 -25.02 -29.31 32.73
CA CYS A 26 -24.14 -30.41 32.34
C CYS A 26 -24.78 -31.31 31.27
N LEU A 27 -26.08 -31.60 31.40
CA LEU A 27 -26.85 -32.34 30.39
C LEU A 27 -26.92 -31.58 29.06
N LEU A 28 -27.25 -30.29 29.09
CA LEU A 28 -27.28 -29.45 27.88
C LEU A 28 -25.95 -29.46 27.14
N PHE A 29 -24.83 -29.21 27.84
CA PHE A 29 -23.49 -29.25 27.23
C PHE A 29 -23.11 -30.64 26.73
N THR A 30 -23.53 -31.69 27.41
CA THR A 30 -23.29 -33.07 26.96
C THR A 30 -24.05 -33.35 25.64
N THR A 31 -25.29 -32.87 25.52
CA THR A 31 -26.07 -33.02 24.28
C THR A 31 -25.48 -32.21 23.12
N GLU A 32 -25.04 -30.98 23.38
CA GLU A 32 -24.34 -30.15 22.38
C GLU A 32 -23.05 -30.83 21.89
N LEU A 33 -22.23 -31.33 22.82
CA LEU A 33 -20.98 -32.04 22.53
C LEU A 33 -21.24 -33.30 21.70
N ALA A 34 -22.26 -34.09 22.05
CA ALA A 34 -22.62 -35.29 21.31
C ALA A 34 -23.02 -34.98 19.86
N LEU A 35 -23.79 -33.90 19.63
CA LEU A 35 -24.17 -33.46 18.29
C LEU A 35 -22.94 -33.02 17.47
N ARG A 36 -21.99 -32.30 18.07
CA ARG A 36 -20.75 -31.88 17.39
C ARG A 36 -19.86 -33.07 17.02
N ILE A 37 -19.72 -34.04 17.92
CA ILE A 37 -18.97 -35.28 17.66
C ILE A 37 -19.61 -36.07 16.50
N GLN A 38 -20.94 -36.14 16.45
CA GLN A 38 -21.66 -36.80 15.35
C GLN A 38 -21.45 -36.11 13.99
N GLN A 39 -21.37 -34.77 13.96
CA GLN A 39 -21.14 -34.03 12.72
C GLN A 39 -19.70 -34.10 12.23
N GLN A 40 -18.71 -34.01 13.13
CA GLN A 40 -17.29 -33.90 12.78
C GLN A 40 -16.51 -35.23 12.86
N ASN A 41 -17.11 -36.28 13.43
CA ASN A 41 -16.51 -37.60 13.62
C ASN A 41 -15.10 -37.51 14.26
N TRP A 42 -14.12 -38.25 13.74
CA TRP A 42 -12.73 -38.23 14.21
C TRP A 42 -12.02 -36.88 14.00
N GLY A 43 -12.52 -36.02 13.11
CA GLY A 43 -12.01 -34.66 12.95
C GLY A 43 -12.25 -33.78 14.19
N PHE A 44 -13.22 -34.15 15.04
CA PHE A 44 -13.51 -33.44 16.29
C PHE A 44 -12.28 -33.37 17.22
N PHE A 45 -11.57 -34.48 17.38
CA PHE A 45 -10.44 -34.58 18.32
C PHE A 45 -9.14 -33.95 17.80
N GLN A 46 -9.11 -33.50 16.55
CA GLN A 46 -7.95 -32.80 15.99
C GLN A 46 -7.93 -31.32 16.37
N ASP A 47 -9.08 -30.74 16.69
CA ASP A 47 -9.16 -29.35 17.15
C ASP A 47 -8.97 -29.26 18.67
N PHE A 48 -7.99 -28.46 19.10
CA PHE A 48 -7.69 -28.19 20.49
C PHE A 48 -8.90 -27.64 21.26
N LEU A 49 -9.73 -26.83 20.60
CA LEU A 49 -10.89 -26.20 21.23
C LEU A 49 -11.97 -27.23 21.56
N ASN A 50 -12.19 -28.17 20.67
CA ASN A 50 -13.11 -29.29 20.84
C ASN A 50 -12.62 -30.29 21.92
N LEU A 51 -11.31 -30.56 21.96
CA LEU A 51 -10.72 -31.41 23.00
C LEU A 51 -10.87 -30.78 24.40
N LEU A 52 -10.72 -29.46 24.48
CA LEU A 52 -10.94 -28.70 25.71
C LEU A 52 -12.41 -28.79 26.14
N ASP A 53 -13.36 -28.58 25.22
CA ASP A 53 -14.80 -28.67 25.52
C ASP A 53 -15.18 -30.08 26.02
N TYR A 54 -14.62 -31.14 25.42
CA TYR A 54 -14.76 -32.51 25.91
C TYR A 54 -14.25 -32.65 27.36
N SER A 55 -13.03 -32.16 27.63
CA SER A 55 -12.43 -32.24 28.97
C SER A 55 -13.28 -31.51 30.03
N LEU A 56 -13.87 -30.36 29.67
CA LEU A 56 -14.75 -29.59 30.54
C LEU A 56 -16.03 -30.34 30.88
N VAL A 57 -16.65 -31.03 29.92
CA VAL A 57 -17.85 -31.85 30.16
C VAL A 57 -17.53 -32.99 31.12
N VAL A 58 -16.40 -33.70 30.90
CA VAL A 58 -15.96 -34.78 31.82
C VAL A 58 -15.72 -34.25 33.24
N ILE A 59 -15.02 -33.12 33.39
CA ILE A 59 -14.74 -32.52 34.69
C ILE A 59 -16.03 -32.14 35.44
N SER A 60 -17.07 -31.66 34.74
CA SER A 60 -18.33 -31.34 35.41
C SER A 60 -19.15 -32.55 35.81
N TRP A 61 -19.09 -33.65 35.05
CA TRP A 61 -19.69 -34.90 35.51
C TRP A 61 -18.98 -35.43 36.76
N LEU A 62 -17.66 -35.28 36.86
CA LEU A 62 -16.89 -35.58 38.07
C LEU A 62 -17.29 -34.67 39.25
N ASP A 63 -17.48 -33.38 39.01
CA ASP A 63 -17.94 -32.42 40.03
C ASP A 63 -19.35 -32.77 40.55
N VAL A 64 -20.29 -33.01 39.64
CA VAL A 64 -21.66 -33.44 40.00
C VAL A 64 -21.63 -34.77 40.74
N ALA A 65 -20.85 -35.76 40.29
CA ALA A 65 -20.74 -37.05 40.97
C ALA A 65 -20.20 -36.91 42.40
N THR A 66 -19.12 -36.14 42.59
CA THR A 66 -18.55 -35.89 43.93
C THR A 66 -19.48 -35.08 44.82
N SER A 67 -20.28 -34.16 44.25
CA SER A 67 -21.27 -33.36 44.99
C SER A 67 -22.42 -34.21 45.56
N VAL A 68 -22.75 -35.32 44.91
CA VAL A 68 -23.83 -36.24 45.29
C VAL A 68 -23.33 -37.29 46.29
N THR A 69 -22.11 -37.80 46.15
CA THR A 69 -21.59 -38.90 46.99
C THR A 69 -20.97 -38.45 48.31
N THR A 70 -20.37 -37.24 48.37
CA THR A 70 -19.55 -36.83 49.52
C THR A 70 -20.22 -35.70 50.29
N TYR A 71 -20.88 -36.02 51.40
CA TYR A 71 -21.62 -35.03 52.20
C TYR A 71 -20.75 -34.21 53.16
N ARG A 72 -19.48 -34.58 53.40
CA ARG A 72 -18.70 -34.06 54.55
C ARG A 72 -17.32 -33.46 54.29
N GLU A 73 -16.69 -33.68 53.14
CA GLU A 73 -15.38 -33.09 52.85
C GLU A 73 -15.49 -32.16 51.64
N ARG A 74 -15.39 -30.85 51.90
CA ARG A 74 -15.11 -29.87 50.85
C ARG A 74 -13.70 -30.14 50.35
N VAL A 75 -13.60 -31.00 49.36
CA VAL A 75 -12.41 -31.17 48.56
C VAL A 75 -12.10 -29.79 47.96
N GLN A 76 -11.01 -29.13 48.36
CA GLN A 76 -10.62 -27.78 47.87
C GLN A 76 -10.57 -27.70 46.34
N PHE A 77 -10.38 -28.84 45.67
CA PHE A 77 -10.45 -28.99 44.22
C PHE A 77 -11.82 -28.60 43.62
N ALA A 78 -12.93 -28.74 44.35
CA ALA A 78 -14.25 -28.32 43.89
C ALA A 78 -14.33 -26.79 43.68
N SER A 79 -13.55 -26.00 44.41
CA SER A 79 -13.47 -24.55 44.21
C SER A 79 -12.76 -24.18 42.91
N THR A 80 -11.72 -24.94 42.52
CA THR A 80 -10.99 -24.74 41.26
C THR A 80 -11.83 -25.15 40.05
N VAL A 81 -12.64 -26.22 40.19
CA VAL A 81 -13.55 -26.68 39.13
C VAL A 81 -14.61 -25.63 38.77
N ARG A 82 -15.02 -24.78 39.73
CA ARG A 82 -15.95 -23.67 39.47
C ARG A 82 -15.42 -22.63 38.49
N VAL A 83 -14.11 -22.39 38.45
CA VAL A 83 -13.50 -21.42 37.53
C VAL A 83 -13.67 -21.87 36.07
N PHE A 84 -13.61 -23.18 35.81
CA PHE A 84 -13.81 -23.76 34.49
C PHE A 84 -15.24 -23.58 33.94
N ARG A 85 -16.22 -23.27 34.79
CA ARG A 85 -17.58 -22.93 34.35
C ARG A 85 -17.63 -21.60 33.59
N PHE A 86 -16.74 -20.67 33.93
CA PHE A 86 -16.61 -19.41 33.21
C PHE A 86 -16.13 -19.63 31.77
N VAL A 87 -15.26 -20.62 31.55
CA VAL A 87 -14.79 -20.98 30.19
C VAL A 87 -15.96 -21.39 29.29
N ARG A 88 -16.97 -22.09 29.84
CA ARG A 88 -18.19 -22.44 29.09
C ARG A 88 -19.02 -21.23 28.69
N PHE A 89 -19.11 -20.23 29.56
CA PHE A 89 -19.80 -18.98 29.25
C PHE A 89 -19.09 -18.22 28.13
N VAL A 90 -17.76 -18.17 28.16
CA VAL A 90 -16.94 -17.57 27.10
C VAL A 90 -17.16 -18.30 25.75
N ARG A 91 -17.28 -19.63 25.76
CA ARG A 91 -17.61 -20.44 24.58
C ARG A 91 -19.01 -20.16 24.04
N LEU A 92 -20.01 -20.08 24.91
CA LEU A 92 -21.38 -19.76 24.49
C LEU A 92 -21.45 -18.35 23.87
N ALA A 93 -20.62 -17.44 24.35
CA ALA A 93 -20.47 -16.09 23.81
C ALA A 93 -19.74 -16.06 22.45
N GLU A 94 -18.92 -17.06 22.10
CA GLU A 94 -18.24 -17.18 20.80
C GLU A 94 -19.25 -17.22 19.63
N GLY A 95 -20.37 -17.92 19.81
CA GLY A 95 -21.41 -18.07 18.78
C GLY A 95 -22.37 -16.88 18.63
N HIS A 96 -22.59 -16.09 19.70
CA HIS A 96 -23.59 -15.02 19.72
C HIS A 96 -22.98 -13.61 19.73
N TYR A 97 -21.79 -13.45 20.30
CA TYR A 97 -21.15 -12.14 20.49
C TYR A 97 -19.80 -12.11 19.79
N THR A 98 -19.85 -12.10 18.45
CA THR A 98 -18.67 -11.97 17.60
C THR A 98 -17.80 -10.74 17.97
N GLY A 99 -18.39 -9.70 18.56
CA GLY A 99 -17.65 -8.53 19.05
C GLY A 99 -16.78 -8.81 20.29
N LEU A 100 -17.32 -9.50 21.30
CA LEU A 100 -16.59 -9.86 22.52
C LEU A 100 -15.43 -10.82 22.21
N PHE A 101 -15.66 -11.80 21.32
CA PHE A 101 -14.63 -12.74 20.91
C PHE A 101 -13.51 -12.05 20.11
N LYS A 102 -13.83 -11.09 19.23
CA LYS A 102 -12.82 -10.29 18.52
C LYS A 102 -11.94 -9.49 19.46
N ILE A 103 -12.50 -8.91 20.52
CA ILE A 103 -11.74 -8.18 21.55
C ILE A 103 -10.87 -9.16 22.36
N ALA A 104 -11.42 -10.31 22.76
CA ALA A 104 -10.68 -11.33 23.50
C ALA A 104 -9.51 -11.89 22.68
N LYS A 105 -9.72 -12.15 21.38
CA LYS A 105 -8.67 -12.55 20.45
C LYS A 105 -7.62 -11.44 20.28
N GLY A 106 -8.05 -10.19 20.12
CA GLY A 106 -7.12 -9.05 20.06
C GLY A 106 -6.28 -8.89 21.34
N LEU A 107 -6.86 -9.17 22.52
CA LEU A 107 -6.15 -9.19 23.78
C LEU A 107 -5.18 -10.37 23.87
N ALA A 108 -5.60 -11.57 23.42
CA ALA A 108 -4.75 -12.75 23.37
C ALA A 108 -3.56 -12.55 22.44
N ASP A 109 -3.77 -11.96 21.27
CA ASP A 109 -2.71 -11.60 20.34
C ASP A 109 -1.74 -10.59 20.97
N ALA A 110 -2.23 -9.70 21.84
CA ALA A 110 -1.42 -8.76 22.63
C ALA A 110 -0.61 -9.41 23.77
N LEU A 111 -0.94 -10.64 24.19
CA LEU A 111 -0.22 -11.33 25.26
C LEU A 111 1.19 -11.75 24.86
N GLU A 112 1.44 -12.07 23.59
CA GLU A 112 2.73 -12.62 23.15
C GLU A 112 3.95 -11.79 23.61
N PRO A 113 4.04 -10.47 23.36
CA PRO A 113 5.19 -9.67 23.78
C PRO A 113 5.08 -9.25 25.23
N VAL A 114 3.88 -9.23 25.80
CA VAL A 114 3.71 -9.03 27.25
C VAL A 114 4.37 -10.20 27.97
N VAL A 115 4.23 -11.42 27.47
CA VAL A 115 4.91 -12.62 27.99
C VAL A 115 6.42 -12.48 27.81
N GLN A 116 6.90 -12.08 26.64
CA GLN A 116 8.34 -11.88 26.40
C GLN A 116 8.94 -10.83 27.36
N LEU A 117 8.27 -9.68 27.52
CA LEU A 117 8.65 -8.64 28.47
C LEU A 117 8.63 -9.17 29.90
N THR A 118 7.58 -9.92 30.27
CA THR A 118 7.43 -10.51 31.61
C THR A 118 8.56 -11.48 31.93
N ILE A 119 9.03 -12.27 30.96
CA ILE A 119 10.17 -13.19 31.13
C ILE A 119 11.44 -12.39 31.44
N ILE A 120 11.73 -11.35 30.66
CA ILE A 120 12.91 -10.50 30.87
C ILE A 120 12.84 -9.80 32.23
N THR A 121 11.68 -9.22 32.57
CA THR A 121 11.42 -8.59 33.86
C THR A 121 11.61 -9.57 35.01
N SER A 122 11.08 -10.78 34.89
CA SER A 122 11.15 -11.81 35.94
C SER A 122 12.60 -12.25 36.18
N ALA A 123 13.42 -12.37 35.14
CA ALA A 123 14.85 -12.65 35.28
C ALA A 123 15.60 -11.51 36.00
N PHE A 124 15.28 -10.26 35.69
CA PHE A 124 15.85 -9.10 36.37
C PHE A 124 15.42 -9.03 37.85
N VAL A 125 14.12 -9.20 38.14
CA VAL A 125 13.58 -9.25 39.51
C VAL A 125 14.22 -10.37 40.31
N PHE A 126 14.37 -11.56 39.71
CA PHE A 126 15.06 -12.68 40.35
C PHE A 126 16.52 -12.34 40.69
N THR A 127 17.23 -11.69 39.78
CA THR A 127 18.61 -11.24 40.00
C THR A 127 18.69 -10.26 41.18
N CYS A 128 17.86 -9.21 41.20
CA CYS A 128 17.77 -8.28 42.33
C CYS A 128 17.40 -8.99 43.65
N ALA A 129 16.50 -9.97 43.60
CA ALA A 129 16.07 -10.73 44.77
C ALA A 129 17.20 -11.59 45.36
N VAL A 130 18.03 -12.23 44.52
CA VAL A 130 19.21 -12.98 44.96
C VAL A 130 20.22 -12.06 45.63
N PHE A 131 20.48 -10.87 45.07
CA PHE A 131 21.34 -9.87 45.70
C PHE A 131 20.77 -9.38 47.04
N LEU A 132 19.48 -9.07 47.10
CA LEU A 132 18.80 -8.63 48.33
C LEU A 132 18.87 -9.70 49.43
N THR A 133 18.62 -10.97 49.08
CA THR A 133 18.76 -12.10 50.03
C THR A 133 20.22 -12.24 50.48
N GLY A 134 21.18 -12.21 49.55
CA GLY A 134 22.60 -12.37 49.85
C GLY A 134 23.15 -11.29 50.79
N LEU A 135 22.69 -10.03 50.62
CA LEU A 135 23.15 -8.88 51.40
C LEU A 135 22.47 -8.75 52.76
N VAL A 136 21.24 -9.23 52.93
CA VAL A 136 20.45 -9.03 54.16
C VAL A 136 20.25 -10.31 54.96
N ALA A 137 19.97 -11.46 54.31
CA ALA A 137 19.63 -12.70 55.02
C ALA A 137 20.79 -13.32 55.81
N HIS A 138 22.02 -13.03 55.39
CA HIS A 138 23.24 -13.56 56.01
C HIS A 138 23.96 -12.53 56.90
N ASP A 139 23.49 -11.29 56.94
CA ASP A 139 24.05 -10.25 57.81
C ASP A 139 23.29 -10.20 59.14
N TRP A 140 23.95 -10.68 60.20
CA TRP A 140 23.38 -10.67 61.55
C TRP A 140 23.14 -9.25 62.07
N VAL A 141 23.93 -8.26 61.64
CA VAL A 141 23.76 -6.85 62.04
C VAL A 141 22.48 -6.29 61.43
N ALA A 142 22.28 -6.53 60.12
CA ALA A 142 21.08 -6.11 59.42
C ALA A 142 19.81 -6.71 60.02
N ILE A 143 19.82 -8.02 60.31
CA ILE A 143 18.66 -8.72 60.91
C ILE A 143 18.37 -8.25 62.35
N THR A 144 19.40 -7.86 63.10
CA THR A 144 19.22 -7.41 64.49
C THR A 144 18.66 -5.99 64.55
N ARG A 145 19.09 -5.12 63.62
CA ARG A 145 18.67 -3.72 63.58
C ARG A 145 17.34 -3.50 62.84
N TRP A 146 16.98 -4.40 61.95
CA TRP A 146 15.71 -4.37 61.22
C TRP A 146 14.91 -5.67 61.46
N PRO A 147 13.95 -5.67 62.41
CA PRO A 147 13.21 -6.87 62.80
C PRO A 147 12.46 -7.55 61.64
N GLU A 148 11.97 -6.78 60.69
CA GLU A 148 11.21 -7.26 59.53
C GLU A 148 12.12 -7.74 58.38
N ALA A 149 13.44 -7.64 58.50
CA ALA A 149 14.40 -8.03 57.47
C ALA A 149 14.17 -9.47 56.96
N ARG A 150 13.79 -10.40 57.84
CA ARG A 150 13.51 -11.80 57.45
C ARG A 150 12.20 -11.97 56.67
N MET A 151 11.24 -11.07 56.85
CA MET A 151 10.00 -11.07 56.09
C MET A 151 10.25 -10.64 54.65
N TYR A 152 11.06 -9.58 54.46
CA TYR A 152 11.32 -9.00 53.15
C TYR A 152 12.50 -9.64 52.42
N ALA A 153 13.53 -10.08 53.12
CA ALA A 153 14.78 -10.55 52.53
C ALA A 153 15.28 -11.89 53.06
N GLY A 154 14.49 -12.62 53.87
CA GLY A 154 14.95 -13.86 54.52
C GLY A 154 15.07 -15.08 53.59
N SER A 155 14.59 -15.03 52.36
CA SER A 155 14.74 -16.08 51.36
C SER A 155 14.57 -15.48 49.97
N VAL A 156 15.09 -16.14 48.93
CA VAL A 156 15.00 -15.66 47.55
C VAL A 156 13.55 -15.39 47.13
N TRP A 157 12.62 -16.31 47.44
CA TRP A 157 11.20 -16.12 47.14
C TRP A 157 10.59 -14.88 47.81
N ARG A 158 10.92 -14.65 49.10
CA ARG A 158 10.48 -13.46 49.83
C ARG A 158 11.07 -12.18 49.23
N SER A 159 12.36 -12.20 48.87
CA SER A 159 12.99 -11.08 48.17
C SER A 159 12.40 -10.83 46.80
N THR A 160 12.00 -11.88 46.06
CA THR A 160 11.30 -11.73 44.78
C THR A 160 9.99 -10.99 44.95
N LEU A 161 9.19 -11.35 45.97
CA LEU A 161 7.95 -10.64 46.28
C LEU A 161 8.21 -9.20 46.73
N THR A 162 9.23 -8.95 47.55
CA THR A 162 9.64 -7.60 47.97
C THR A 162 10.05 -6.73 46.78
N VAL A 163 10.88 -7.24 45.87
CA VAL A 163 11.30 -6.50 44.66
C VAL A 163 10.10 -6.25 43.73
N MET A 164 9.19 -7.21 43.60
CA MET A 164 7.96 -7.03 42.83
C MET A 164 7.03 -5.96 43.46
N GLN A 165 6.96 -5.90 44.78
CA GLN A 165 6.21 -4.90 45.52
C GLN A 165 6.81 -3.48 45.36
N VAL A 166 8.14 -3.38 45.49
CA VAL A 166 8.88 -2.13 45.28
C VAL A 166 8.76 -1.65 43.84
N MET A 167 8.76 -2.57 42.85
CA MET A 167 8.52 -2.23 41.45
C MET A 167 7.18 -1.50 41.24
N THR A 168 6.14 -1.88 41.98
CA THR A 168 4.83 -1.21 41.93
C THR A 168 4.77 0.08 42.74
N PHE A 169 5.89 0.55 43.27
CA PHE A 169 5.99 1.66 44.24
C PHE A 169 5.18 1.42 45.52
N ASP A 170 4.95 0.16 45.89
CA ASP A 170 4.30 -0.16 47.15
C ASP A 170 5.36 -0.41 48.24
N LEU A 171 5.13 0.15 49.43
CA LEU A 171 6.01 0.06 50.62
C LEU A 171 7.51 0.36 50.41
N TRP A 172 7.90 0.97 49.29
CA TRP A 172 9.30 1.20 48.96
C TRP A 172 10.02 2.11 49.96
N SER A 173 9.33 3.12 50.51
CA SER A 173 9.89 4.03 51.52
C SER A 173 10.19 3.33 52.84
N ASP A 174 9.29 2.45 53.28
CA ASP A 174 9.40 1.75 54.56
C ASP A 174 10.50 0.69 54.50
N ILE A 175 10.60 -0.01 53.37
CA ILE A 175 11.70 -0.95 53.09
C ILE A 175 13.04 -0.19 53.06
N THR A 176 13.09 0.96 52.40
CA THR A 176 14.30 1.80 52.33
C THR A 176 14.73 2.28 53.72
N PHE A 177 13.77 2.71 54.54
CA PHE A 177 14.01 3.14 55.92
C PHE A 177 14.53 1.98 56.79
N GLY A 178 13.94 0.78 56.67
CA GLY A 178 14.42 -0.44 57.33
C GLY A 178 15.86 -0.79 56.93
N ILE A 179 16.21 -0.66 55.67
CA ILE A 179 17.59 -0.89 55.17
C ILE A 179 18.57 0.16 55.70
N MET A 180 18.15 1.42 55.82
CA MET A 180 18.98 2.47 56.44
C MET A 180 19.27 2.16 57.91
N GLN A 181 18.28 1.70 58.66
CA GLN A 181 18.47 1.25 60.05
C GLN A 181 19.38 0.01 60.15
N ALA A 182 19.25 -0.92 59.20
CA ALA A 182 20.10 -2.09 59.08
C ALA A 182 21.59 -1.72 58.88
N GLY A 183 21.89 -0.51 58.40
CA GLY A 183 23.26 -0.04 58.18
C GLY A 183 23.94 -0.72 57.00
N SER A 184 23.17 -1.10 55.97
CA SER A 184 23.67 -1.77 54.76
C SER A 184 23.47 -0.89 53.50
N PRO A 185 24.38 0.06 53.22
CA PRO A 185 24.24 1.00 52.11
C PRO A 185 24.22 0.34 50.73
N LEU A 186 24.91 -0.81 50.57
CA LEU A 186 24.92 -1.57 49.33
C LEU A 186 23.53 -2.12 48.98
N THR A 187 22.72 -2.43 49.99
CA THR A 187 21.34 -2.90 49.78
C THR A 187 20.44 -1.79 49.22
N LEU A 188 20.72 -0.52 49.54
CA LEU A 188 20.01 0.62 48.94
C LEU A 188 20.23 0.70 47.43
N ILE A 189 21.44 0.36 46.95
CA ILE A 189 21.73 0.32 45.51
C ILE A 189 20.86 -0.74 44.82
N VAL A 190 20.63 -1.88 45.45
CA VAL A 190 19.75 -2.94 44.91
C VAL A 190 18.30 -2.46 44.84
N ILE A 191 17.80 -1.79 45.89
CA ILE A 191 16.43 -1.25 45.92
C ILE A 191 16.25 -0.14 44.89
N PHE A 192 17.09 0.91 44.90
CA PHE A 192 17.00 1.99 43.91
C PHE A 192 17.25 1.48 42.49
N GLY A 193 18.21 0.57 42.30
CA GLY A 193 18.46 -0.09 41.02
C GLY A 193 17.25 -0.88 40.53
N SER A 194 16.52 -1.55 41.42
CA SER A 194 15.27 -2.22 41.07
C SER A 194 14.15 -1.24 40.73
N ILE A 195 14.07 -0.07 41.38
CA ILE A 195 13.11 0.99 41.02
C ILE A 195 13.43 1.57 39.63
N PHE A 196 14.68 1.90 39.36
CA PHE A 196 15.09 2.42 38.04
C PHE A 196 14.92 1.37 36.94
N GLY A 197 15.37 0.15 37.17
CA GLY A 197 15.30 -0.95 36.19
C GLY A 197 13.87 -1.42 35.96
N CYS A 198 13.10 -1.64 37.01
CA CYS A 198 11.74 -2.15 36.89
C CYS A 198 10.72 -1.05 36.66
N SER A 199 10.60 -0.06 37.55
CA SER A 199 9.51 0.90 37.49
C SER A 199 9.66 1.88 36.33
N PHE A 200 10.86 2.41 36.08
CA PHE A 200 11.08 3.31 34.94
C PHE A 200 11.39 2.54 33.65
N GLY A 201 12.18 1.47 33.70
CA GLY A 201 12.53 0.67 32.53
C GLY A 201 11.34 -0.08 31.92
N ILE A 202 10.57 -0.81 32.74
CA ILE A 202 9.50 -1.68 32.24
C ILE A 202 8.30 -0.87 31.75
N ILE A 203 7.89 0.19 32.47
CA ILE A 203 6.77 1.03 32.03
C ILE A 203 7.10 1.64 30.65
N ASN A 204 8.32 2.16 30.48
CA ASN A 204 8.74 2.72 29.20
C ASN A 204 8.85 1.65 28.10
N ALA A 205 9.35 0.45 28.42
CA ALA A 205 9.40 -0.66 27.48
C ALA A 205 7.98 -1.13 27.08
N MET A 206 7.05 -1.19 28.03
CA MET A 206 5.65 -1.56 27.80
C MET A 206 4.96 -0.54 26.89
N VAL A 207 5.16 0.76 27.13
CA VAL A 207 4.68 1.82 26.24
C VAL A 207 5.30 1.68 24.85
N GLY A 208 6.59 1.38 24.75
CA GLY A 208 7.28 1.12 23.48
C GLY A 208 6.63 -0.02 22.69
N ILE A 209 6.40 -1.17 23.33
CA ILE A 209 5.75 -2.34 22.72
C ILE A 209 4.31 -2.01 22.29
N MET A 210 3.56 -1.28 23.13
CA MET A 210 2.21 -0.83 22.78
C MET A 210 2.21 0.04 21.50
N VAL A 211 3.10 1.02 21.42
CA VAL A 211 3.23 1.90 20.25
C VAL A 211 3.62 1.10 19.01
N GLU A 212 4.60 0.21 19.12
CA GLU A 212 5.01 -0.68 18.02
C GLU A 212 3.84 -1.52 17.51
N ARG A 213 3.01 -2.06 18.41
CA ARG A 213 1.83 -2.84 18.01
C ARG A 213 0.78 -2.04 17.30
N VAL A 214 0.44 -0.86 17.82
CA VAL A 214 -0.53 0.01 17.16
C VAL A 214 -0.02 0.41 15.78
N SER A 215 1.27 0.70 15.66
CA SER A 215 1.93 0.99 14.38
C SER A 215 1.84 -0.20 13.43
N ASN A 216 2.20 -1.41 13.86
CA ASN A 216 2.17 -2.60 13.01
C ASN A 216 0.75 -2.98 12.59
N ILE A 217 -0.23 -2.92 13.48
CA ILE A 217 -1.65 -3.16 13.12
C ILE A 217 -2.12 -2.15 12.07
N SER A 218 -1.73 -0.88 12.20
CA SER A 218 -2.09 0.14 11.21
C SER A 218 -1.40 -0.07 9.86
N ALA A 219 -0.15 -0.54 9.86
CA ALA A 219 0.60 -0.87 8.66
C ALA A 219 0.03 -2.12 7.97
N ASP A 220 -0.28 -3.17 8.72
CA ASP A 220 -0.88 -4.40 8.21
C ASP A 220 -2.29 -4.15 7.67
N ALA A 221 -3.07 -3.29 8.32
CA ALA A 221 -4.38 -2.88 7.81
C ALA A 221 -4.26 -2.12 6.48
N ALA A 222 -3.29 -1.20 6.37
CA ALA A 222 -3.03 -0.46 5.14
C ALA A 222 -2.54 -1.39 4.00
N ASP A 223 -1.62 -2.31 4.28
CA ASP A 223 -1.10 -3.28 3.31
C ASP A 223 -2.19 -4.27 2.86
N ASN A 224 -3.02 -4.75 3.78
CA ASN A 224 -4.16 -5.60 3.44
C ASN A 224 -5.20 -4.86 2.60
N GLN A 225 -5.43 -3.57 2.87
CA GLN A 225 -6.30 -2.73 2.06
C GLN A 225 -5.73 -2.51 0.66
N GLU A 226 -4.42 -2.26 0.53
CA GLU A 226 -3.74 -2.13 -0.76
C GLU A 226 -3.80 -3.43 -1.57
N LYS A 227 -3.51 -4.58 -0.94
CA LYS A 227 -3.64 -5.90 -1.58
C LYS A 227 -5.08 -6.21 -2.01
N ALA A 228 -6.06 -5.89 -1.16
CA ALA A 228 -7.47 -6.08 -1.49
C ALA A 228 -7.90 -5.21 -2.68
N ALA A 229 -7.46 -3.95 -2.72
CA ALA A 229 -7.71 -3.04 -3.83
C ALA A 229 -7.03 -3.52 -5.13
N ALA A 230 -5.78 -4.00 -5.05
CA ALA A 230 -5.05 -4.55 -6.19
C ALA A 230 -5.75 -5.80 -6.75
N LYS A 231 -6.19 -6.71 -5.89
CA LYS A 231 -6.94 -7.91 -6.29
C LYS A 231 -8.28 -7.57 -6.92
N ALA A 232 -9.02 -6.59 -6.36
CA ALA A 232 -10.26 -6.11 -6.95
C ALA A 232 -10.04 -5.51 -8.34
N TYR A 233 -8.94 -4.75 -8.52
CA TYR A 233 -8.55 -4.19 -9.81
C TYR A 233 -8.19 -5.29 -10.83
N GLU A 234 -7.48 -6.34 -10.41
CA GLU A 234 -7.14 -7.48 -11.26
C GLU A 234 -8.40 -8.27 -11.69
N MET A 235 -9.33 -8.52 -10.76
CA MET A 235 -10.63 -9.14 -11.08
C MET A 235 -11.42 -8.32 -12.10
N LEU A 236 -11.35 -6.99 -12.02
CA LEU A 236 -12.03 -6.09 -12.93
C LEU A 236 -11.39 -6.12 -14.34
N LEU A 237 -10.06 -6.13 -14.43
CA LEU A 237 -9.34 -6.34 -15.71
C LEU A 237 -9.69 -7.69 -16.35
N GLN A 238 -9.78 -8.77 -15.55
CA GLN A 238 -10.20 -10.08 -16.05
C GLN A 238 -11.64 -10.08 -16.57
N SER A 239 -12.53 -9.33 -15.90
CA SER A 239 -13.92 -9.15 -16.36
C SER A 239 -13.99 -8.42 -17.70
N ILE A 240 -13.26 -7.31 -17.86
CA ILE A 240 -13.18 -6.58 -19.14
C ILE A 240 -12.59 -7.47 -20.25
N LEU A 241 -11.57 -8.27 -19.92
CA LEU A 241 -10.98 -9.22 -20.86
C LEU A 241 -11.99 -10.27 -21.34
N ALA A 242 -12.89 -10.74 -20.47
CA ALA A 242 -13.97 -11.64 -20.85
C ALA A 242 -14.97 -10.95 -21.79
N ASP A 243 -15.35 -9.71 -21.50
CA ASP A 243 -16.24 -8.93 -22.37
C ASP A 243 -15.64 -8.76 -23.77
N PHE A 244 -14.35 -8.43 -23.84
CA PHE A 244 -13.64 -8.27 -25.11
C PHE A 244 -13.51 -9.59 -25.89
N ARG A 245 -13.28 -10.71 -25.20
CA ARG A 245 -13.17 -12.03 -25.84
C ARG A 245 -14.44 -12.44 -26.59
N TYR A 246 -15.62 -12.04 -26.10
CA TYR A 246 -16.89 -12.38 -26.75
C TYR A 246 -17.05 -11.74 -28.13
N HIS A 247 -16.31 -10.66 -28.40
CA HIS A 247 -16.40 -9.87 -29.64
C HIS A 247 -15.18 -10.01 -30.54
N MET A 248 -14.41 -11.10 -30.38
CA MET A 248 -13.27 -11.39 -31.25
C MET A 248 -13.72 -11.85 -32.64
N ASN A 249 -12.96 -11.42 -33.66
CA ASN A 249 -13.02 -11.98 -35.00
C ASN A 249 -12.43 -13.40 -35.03
N ARG A 250 -12.55 -14.09 -36.17
CA ARG A 250 -12.04 -15.48 -36.36
C ARG A 250 -10.54 -15.62 -36.06
N ASP A 251 -9.78 -14.54 -36.21
CA ASP A 251 -8.34 -14.48 -35.97
C ASP A 251 -7.97 -14.12 -34.51
N GLY A 252 -8.97 -13.98 -33.62
CA GLY A 252 -8.73 -13.69 -32.19
C GLY A 252 -8.40 -12.23 -31.89
N LYS A 253 -8.73 -11.31 -32.80
CA LYS A 253 -8.50 -9.86 -32.67
C LYS A 253 -9.80 -9.07 -32.67
N ILE A 254 -9.72 -7.82 -32.24
CA ILE A 254 -10.84 -6.87 -32.21
C ILE A 254 -10.53 -5.69 -33.12
N ASP A 255 -11.49 -5.36 -33.98
CA ASP A 255 -11.45 -4.19 -34.85
C ASP A 255 -11.80 -2.92 -34.08
N PHE A 256 -11.30 -1.78 -34.56
CA PHE A 256 -11.54 -0.49 -33.91
C PHE A 256 -13.03 -0.16 -33.70
N GLU A 257 -13.88 -0.41 -34.71
CA GLU A 257 -15.32 -0.14 -34.60
C GLU A 257 -16.03 -1.09 -33.61
N ALA A 258 -15.57 -2.33 -33.49
CA ALA A 258 -16.07 -3.28 -32.51
C ALA A 258 -15.66 -2.82 -31.09
N TYR A 259 -14.40 -2.43 -30.91
CA TYR A 259 -13.89 -1.89 -29.65
C TYR A 259 -14.64 -0.63 -29.22
N ARG A 260 -14.84 0.33 -30.13
CA ARG A 260 -15.56 1.58 -29.85
C ARG A 260 -17.01 1.35 -29.43
N ARG A 261 -17.68 0.34 -30.00
CA ARG A 261 -19.02 -0.06 -29.57
C ARG A 261 -18.99 -0.65 -28.16
N LEU A 262 -18.00 -1.48 -27.83
CA LEU A 262 -17.85 -2.09 -26.51
C LEU A 262 -17.63 -1.06 -25.41
N LEU A 263 -16.82 -0.04 -25.68
CA LEU A 263 -16.58 1.06 -24.72
C LEU A 263 -17.85 1.85 -24.36
N ASN A 264 -18.87 1.82 -25.24
CA ASN A 264 -20.16 2.48 -25.01
C ASN A 264 -21.22 1.58 -24.36
N VAL A 265 -20.93 0.29 -24.14
CA VAL A 265 -21.81 -0.61 -23.39
C VAL A 265 -21.80 -0.20 -21.92
N SER A 266 -22.98 -0.11 -21.30
CA SER A 266 -23.13 0.40 -19.92
C SER A 266 -22.25 -0.34 -18.91
N GLU A 267 -22.16 -1.66 -19.04
CA GLU A 267 -21.36 -2.53 -18.14
C GLU A 267 -19.86 -2.25 -18.26
N VAL A 268 -19.34 -2.10 -19.49
CA VAL A 268 -17.92 -1.79 -19.74
C VAL A 268 -17.61 -0.36 -19.28
N LYS A 269 -18.53 0.58 -19.52
CA LYS A 269 -18.39 1.97 -19.08
C LYS A 269 -18.34 2.10 -17.56
N GLU A 270 -19.17 1.34 -16.82
CA GLU A 270 -19.09 1.27 -15.37
C GLU A 270 -17.76 0.67 -14.90
N LYS A 271 -17.31 -0.43 -15.50
CA LYS A 271 -16.01 -1.04 -15.19
C LYS A 271 -14.85 -0.05 -15.41
N LEU A 272 -14.85 0.68 -16.52
CA LEU A 272 -13.84 1.73 -16.80
C LEU A 272 -13.92 2.89 -15.79
N SER A 273 -15.13 3.30 -15.39
CA SER A 273 -15.30 4.35 -14.39
C SER A 273 -14.73 3.96 -13.02
N LEU A 274 -14.89 2.69 -12.62
CA LEU A 274 -14.28 2.14 -11.40
C LEU A 274 -12.75 2.09 -11.48
N MET A 275 -12.21 1.95 -12.70
CA MET A 275 -10.78 2.09 -12.95
C MET A 275 -10.32 3.55 -12.91
N GLY A 276 -11.22 4.51 -13.07
CA GLY A 276 -10.91 5.94 -13.20
C GLY A 276 -10.52 6.35 -14.61
N LEU A 277 -10.99 5.59 -15.62
CA LEU A 277 -10.76 5.87 -17.04
C LEU A 277 -12.06 6.27 -17.71
N SER A 278 -11.98 7.29 -18.56
CA SER A 278 -13.07 7.64 -19.47
C SER A 278 -13.05 6.74 -20.72
N PRO A 279 -14.20 6.56 -21.41
CA PRO A 279 -14.25 5.83 -22.67
C PRO A 279 -13.33 6.44 -23.75
N GLU A 280 -13.13 7.76 -23.72
CA GLU A 280 -12.28 8.49 -24.67
C GLU A 280 -10.79 8.19 -24.45
N GLU A 281 -10.36 8.14 -23.18
CA GLU A 281 -9.01 7.68 -22.83
C GLU A 281 -8.80 6.21 -23.17
N ALA A 282 -9.82 5.37 -22.96
CA ALA A 282 -9.80 3.96 -23.36
C ALA A 282 -9.64 3.79 -24.87
N GLU A 283 -10.24 4.67 -25.68
CA GLU A 283 -10.14 4.69 -27.14
C GLU A 283 -8.69 5.01 -27.60
N ALA A 284 -8.01 5.92 -26.91
CA ALA A 284 -6.62 6.28 -27.19
C ALA A 284 -5.64 5.09 -27.05
N PHE A 285 -5.90 4.16 -26.12
CA PHE A 285 -5.07 2.96 -25.95
C PHE A 285 -5.14 2.01 -27.15
N PHE A 286 -6.22 2.01 -27.93
CA PHE A 286 -6.28 1.21 -29.15
C PHE A 286 -5.23 1.70 -30.16
N TYR A 287 -5.18 3.00 -30.40
CA TYR A 287 -4.20 3.61 -31.29
C TYR A 287 -2.76 3.43 -30.82
N LEU A 288 -2.54 3.41 -29.50
CA LEU A 288 -1.23 3.18 -28.92
C LEU A 288 -0.75 1.73 -29.15
N MET A 289 -1.67 0.77 -29.12
CA MET A 289 -1.35 -0.65 -29.34
C MET A 289 -1.26 -1.02 -30.82
N ASP A 290 -2.02 -0.36 -31.70
CA ASP A 290 -1.95 -0.55 -33.15
C ASP A 290 -0.77 0.23 -33.79
N GLY A 291 0.45 -0.09 -33.36
CA GLY A 291 1.67 0.54 -33.86
C GLY A 291 1.93 0.30 -35.35
N GLU A 292 1.38 -0.78 -35.91
CA GLU A 292 1.52 -1.17 -37.32
C GLU A 292 0.41 -0.61 -38.22
N LYS A 293 -0.61 0.05 -37.64
CA LYS A 293 -1.79 0.59 -38.35
C LYS A 293 -2.56 -0.48 -39.14
N VAL A 294 -2.65 -1.68 -38.57
CA VAL A 294 -3.40 -2.80 -39.16
C VAL A 294 -4.91 -2.65 -38.89
N GLY A 295 -5.28 -1.88 -37.87
CA GLY A 295 -6.68 -1.65 -37.47
C GLY A 295 -7.27 -2.73 -36.56
N GLU A 296 -6.45 -3.70 -36.14
CA GLU A 296 -6.84 -4.84 -35.32
C GLU A 296 -5.88 -5.05 -34.15
N VAL A 297 -6.40 -5.23 -32.93
CA VAL A 297 -5.58 -5.46 -31.73
C VAL A 297 -6.10 -6.66 -30.94
N THR A 298 -5.21 -7.40 -30.28
CA THR A 298 -5.65 -8.52 -29.42
C THR A 298 -6.28 -8.00 -28.11
N PRO A 299 -7.33 -8.66 -27.59
CA PRO A 299 -7.97 -8.26 -26.31
C PRO A 299 -6.98 -8.17 -25.14
N TYR A 300 -6.02 -9.09 -25.10
CA TYR A 300 -5.00 -9.13 -24.06
C TYR A 300 -4.10 -7.90 -24.09
N GLN A 301 -3.71 -7.43 -25.28
CA GLN A 301 -2.93 -6.21 -25.46
C GLN A 301 -3.69 -4.96 -24.97
N LEU A 302 -4.98 -4.87 -25.29
CA LEU A 302 -5.84 -3.77 -24.84
C LEU A 302 -6.00 -3.75 -23.31
N VAL A 303 -6.30 -4.89 -22.69
CA VAL A 303 -6.42 -4.99 -21.23
C VAL A 303 -5.09 -4.74 -20.53
N THR A 304 -3.97 -5.17 -21.12
CA THR A 304 -2.63 -4.84 -20.60
C THR A 304 -2.36 -3.34 -20.67
N ALA A 305 -2.80 -2.66 -21.74
CA ALA A 305 -2.67 -1.21 -21.86
C ALA A 305 -3.53 -0.46 -20.82
N LEU A 306 -4.79 -0.87 -20.65
CA LEU A 306 -5.68 -0.35 -19.61
C LEU A 306 -5.13 -0.59 -18.20
N GLY A 307 -4.53 -1.77 -17.96
CA GLY A 307 -3.87 -2.10 -16.69
C GLY A 307 -2.68 -1.18 -16.38
N LYS A 308 -1.90 -0.80 -17.40
CA LYS A 308 -0.76 0.13 -17.26
C LYS A 308 -1.17 1.58 -17.07
N ALA A 309 -2.39 1.98 -17.45
CA ALA A 309 -2.86 3.36 -17.37
C ALA A 309 -2.89 3.92 -15.94
N LYS A 310 -3.24 3.09 -14.95
CA LYS A 310 -3.35 3.49 -13.53
C LYS A 310 -2.09 3.22 -12.71
N GLY A 311 -1.13 2.48 -13.27
CA GLY A 311 0.08 2.08 -12.55
C GLY A 311 1.02 3.27 -12.30
N LYS A 312 1.78 3.22 -11.19
CA LYS A 312 2.90 4.16 -10.98
C LYS A 312 3.92 3.94 -12.11
N ALA A 313 4.24 4.99 -12.86
CA ALA A 313 5.27 4.93 -13.89
C ALA A 313 6.62 4.54 -13.25
N LYS A 314 7.28 3.50 -13.76
CA LYS A 314 8.59 3.11 -13.24
C LYS A 314 9.66 4.07 -13.77
N SER A 315 10.77 4.19 -13.05
CA SER A 315 11.93 5.00 -13.50
C SER A 315 12.43 4.59 -14.88
N HIS A 316 12.40 3.28 -15.18
CA HIS A 316 12.72 2.75 -16.51
C HIS A 316 11.78 3.29 -17.61
N ASP A 317 10.48 3.38 -17.35
CA ASP A 317 9.50 3.87 -18.33
C ASP A 317 9.73 5.36 -18.64
N MET A 318 10.13 6.14 -17.62
CA MET A 318 10.51 7.55 -17.79
C MET A 318 11.80 7.70 -18.59
N CYS A 319 12.84 6.91 -18.29
CA CYS A 319 14.07 6.90 -19.07
C CYS A 319 13.81 6.52 -20.54
N TYR A 320 12.96 5.50 -20.76
CA TYR A 320 12.58 5.07 -22.11
C TYR A 320 11.85 6.18 -22.88
N LEU A 321 10.92 6.88 -22.23
CA LEU A 321 10.20 8.02 -22.80
C LEU A 321 11.16 9.16 -23.17
N ILE A 322 12.12 9.49 -22.29
CA ILE A 322 13.16 10.49 -22.57
C ILE A 322 13.98 10.10 -23.80
N CYS A 323 14.41 8.85 -23.91
CA CYS A 323 15.16 8.36 -25.07
C CYS A 323 14.34 8.46 -26.37
N ILE A 324 13.04 8.11 -26.33
CA ILE A 324 12.16 8.25 -27.49
C ILE A 324 12.04 9.72 -27.90
N VAL A 325 11.75 10.62 -26.96
CA VAL A 325 11.59 12.05 -27.23
C VAL A 325 12.87 12.63 -27.83
N GLN A 326 14.04 12.35 -27.24
CA GLN A 326 15.33 12.78 -27.79
C GLN A 326 15.56 12.26 -29.21
N LYS A 327 15.25 10.97 -29.47
CA LYS A 327 15.36 10.38 -30.81
C LYS A 327 14.44 11.07 -31.82
N GLN A 328 13.21 11.44 -31.42
CA GLN A 328 12.29 12.16 -32.29
C GLN A 328 12.73 13.61 -32.54
N CYS A 329 13.24 14.31 -31.52
CA CYS A 329 13.84 15.64 -31.67
C CYS A 329 15.02 15.62 -32.66
N LEU A 330 15.90 14.63 -32.55
CA LEU A 330 17.01 14.46 -33.50
C LEU A 330 16.53 14.17 -34.93
N ARG A 331 15.47 13.36 -35.09
CA ARG A 331 14.87 13.12 -36.41
C ARG A 331 14.25 14.38 -37.00
N ALA A 332 13.51 15.13 -36.19
CA ALA A 332 12.90 16.40 -36.59
C ALA A 332 13.97 17.41 -37.02
N SER A 333 15.04 17.56 -36.24
CA SER A 333 16.17 18.43 -36.56
C SER A 333 16.80 18.08 -37.92
N ARG A 334 17.09 16.80 -38.17
CA ARG A 334 17.61 16.36 -39.49
C ARG A 334 16.64 16.66 -40.64
N LEU A 335 15.34 16.58 -40.39
CA LEU A 335 14.31 16.87 -41.39
C LEU A 335 14.29 18.37 -41.71
N VAL A 336 14.37 19.22 -40.68
CA VAL A 336 14.48 20.69 -40.83
C VAL A 336 15.74 21.08 -41.60
N ASP A 337 16.87 20.45 -41.32
CA ASP A 337 18.12 20.68 -42.08
C ASP A 337 17.98 20.29 -43.54
N ARG A 338 17.26 19.19 -43.82
CA ARG A 338 16.99 18.76 -45.19
C ARG A 338 16.10 19.75 -45.93
N VAL A 339 15.08 20.29 -45.26
CA VAL A 339 14.21 21.34 -45.82
C VAL A 339 14.99 22.62 -46.10
N HIS A 340 15.84 23.07 -45.17
CA HIS A 340 16.72 24.23 -45.40
C HIS A 340 17.61 24.06 -46.63
N ARG A 341 18.27 22.90 -46.78
CA ARG A 341 19.09 22.62 -47.95
C ARG A 341 18.30 22.65 -49.27
N LEU A 342 17.04 22.21 -49.25
CA LEU A 342 16.17 22.28 -50.42
C LEU A 342 15.77 23.72 -50.74
N ILE A 343 15.47 24.54 -49.73
CA ILE A 343 15.16 25.97 -49.91
C ILE A 343 16.36 26.68 -50.54
N GLU A 344 17.58 26.47 -50.04
CA GLU A 344 18.77 27.06 -50.64
C GLU A 344 19.00 26.62 -52.10
N GLN A 345 18.66 25.37 -52.44
CA GLN A 345 18.72 24.90 -53.82
C GLN A 345 17.71 25.66 -54.70
N VAL A 346 16.50 25.87 -54.21
CA VAL A 346 15.47 26.65 -54.90
C VAL A 346 15.91 28.10 -55.09
N ASP A 347 16.47 28.74 -54.06
CA ASP A 347 16.97 30.11 -54.15
C ASP A 347 18.09 30.26 -55.19
N ARG A 348 19.01 29.29 -55.26
CA ARG A 348 20.06 29.27 -56.29
C ARG A 348 19.51 29.08 -57.70
N ILE A 349 18.45 28.30 -57.85
CA ILE A 349 17.77 28.13 -59.14
C ILE A 349 17.08 29.44 -59.52
N GLN A 350 16.36 30.05 -58.58
CA GLN A 350 15.66 31.32 -58.78
C GLN A 350 16.63 32.46 -59.14
N SER A 351 17.79 32.56 -58.49
CA SER A 351 18.79 33.58 -58.82
C SER A 351 19.32 33.43 -60.25
N ARG A 352 19.63 32.18 -60.67
CA ARG A 352 20.04 31.87 -62.04
C ARG A 352 18.96 32.21 -63.07
N PHE A 353 17.69 31.94 -62.75
CA PHE A 353 16.57 32.34 -63.61
C PHE A 353 16.45 33.87 -63.72
N CYS A 354 16.59 34.61 -62.62
CA CYS A 354 16.60 36.07 -62.64
C CYS A 354 17.77 36.64 -63.45
N ASP A 355 18.97 36.07 -63.33
CA ASP A 355 20.14 36.49 -64.11
C ASP A 355 19.96 36.24 -65.61
N CYS A 356 19.43 35.06 -65.97
CA CYS A 356 19.08 34.73 -67.34
C CYS A 356 18.05 35.72 -67.91
N GLY A 357 16.98 36.00 -67.15
CA GLY A 357 15.95 36.97 -67.53
C GLY A 357 16.49 38.40 -67.71
N ARG A 358 17.41 38.84 -66.84
CA ARG A 358 18.12 40.13 -67.00
C ARG A 358 18.97 40.16 -68.25
N GLY A 359 19.71 39.09 -68.54
CA GLY A 359 20.51 38.96 -69.76
C GLY A 359 19.68 39.08 -71.03
N LEU A 360 18.59 38.29 -71.13
CA LEU A 360 17.63 38.33 -72.24
C LEU A 360 17.00 39.72 -72.43
N THR A 361 16.68 40.41 -71.34
CA THR A 361 16.10 41.76 -71.40
C THR A 361 17.11 42.78 -71.92
N ARG A 362 18.36 42.70 -71.45
CA ARG A 362 19.45 43.57 -71.90
C ARG A 362 19.78 43.34 -73.37
N GLU A 363 19.83 42.09 -73.81
CA GLU A 363 20.06 41.73 -75.21
C GLU A 363 18.97 42.32 -76.11
N ARG A 364 17.69 42.12 -75.76
CA ARG A 364 16.56 42.72 -76.49
C ARG A 364 16.61 44.24 -76.56
N LEU A 365 17.08 44.89 -75.49
CA LEU A 365 17.22 46.35 -75.45
C LEU A 365 18.31 46.82 -76.42
N ILE A 366 19.47 46.15 -76.42
CA ILE A 366 20.58 46.44 -77.34
C ILE A 366 20.16 46.22 -78.79
N THR A 367 19.46 45.12 -79.10
CA THR A 367 18.96 44.87 -80.46
C THR A 367 18.01 45.98 -80.90
N ARG A 368 17.08 46.41 -80.04
CA ARG A 368 16.17 47.54 -80.34
C ARG A 368 16.91 48.86 -80.58
N GLU A 369 17.92 49.18 -79.78
CA GLU A 369 18.73 50.39 -79.98
C GLU A 369 19.55 50.33 -81.27
N ALA A 370 20.10 49.15 -81.61
CA ALA A 370 20.82 48.93 -82.87
C ALA A 370 19.91 49.08 -84.09
N ASP A 371 18.70 48.53 -84.04
CA ASP A 371 17.69 48.68 -85.09
C ASP A 371 17.29 50.15 -85.26
N ALA A 372 17.05 50.87 -84.16
CA ALA A 372 16.73 52.30 -84.19
C ALA A 372 17.88 53.14 -84.80
N ARG A 373 19.14 52.86 -84.45
CA ARG A 373 20.31 53.53 -85.04
C ARG A 373 20.47 53.23 -86.53
N THR A 374 20.21 51.99 -86.93
CA THR A 374 20.22 51.58 -88.34
C THR A 374 19.16 52.36 -89.11
N GLN A 375 17.95 52.48 -88.55
CA GLN A 375 16.86 53.25 -89.15
C GLN A 375 17.17 54.75 -89.26
N GLU A 376 17.83 55.34 -88.25
CA GLU A 376 18.30 56.73 -88.30
C GLU A 376 19.42 56.94 -89.33
N MET A 377 20.34 55.97 -89.49
CA MET A 377 21.36 56.02 -90.54
C MET A 377 20.73 55.96 -91.93
N HIS A 378 19.72 55.11 -92.14
CA HIS A 378 18.98 55.05 -93.39
C HIS A 378 18.27 56.36 -93.71
N SER A 379 17.57 56.98 -92.76
CA SER A 379 16.91 58.27 -93.00
C SER A 379 17.90 59.40 -93.31
N ARG A 380 19.04 59.45 -92.62
CA ARG A 380 20.11 60.42 -92.93
C ARG A 380 20.75 60.17 -94.30
N ALA A 381 20.85 58.93 -94.75
CA ALA A 381 21.34 58.60 -96.08
C ALA A 381 20.35 59.09 -97.16
N GLU A 382 19.05 58.86 -96.98
CA GLU A 382 18.00 59.39 -97.86
C GLU A 382 18.02 60.92 -97.93
N ASP A 383 18.18 61.61 -96.79
CA ASP A 383 18.29 63.07 -96.75
C ASP A 383 19.54 63.57 -97.48
N ARG A 384 20.68 62.90 -97.31
CA ARG A 384 21.90 63.22 -98.07
C ARG A 384 21.69 63.03 -99.56
N GLU A 385 21.03 61.96 -99.98
CA GLU A 385 20.75 61.69 -101.39
C GLU A 385 19.84 62.76 -102.00
N ARG A 386 18.81 63.21 -101.27
CA ARG A 386 17.97 64.35 -101.67
C ARG A 386 18.78 65.64 -101.81
N ILE A 387 19.71 65.92 -100.89
CA ILE A 387 20.60 67.09 -100.96
C ILE A 387 21.50 66.99 -102.20
N PHE A 388 22.11 65.84 -102.44
CA PHE A 388 22.94 65.61 -103.63
C PHE A 388 22.15 65.81 -104.92
N GLN A 389 20.95 65.24 -105.02
CA GLN A 389 20.06 65.45 -106.18
C GLN A 389 19.74 66.93 -106.38
N LYS A 390 19.46 67.69 -105.31
CA LYS A 390 19.19 69.13 -105.38
C LYS A 390 20.40 69.94 -105.84
N VAL A 391 21.60 69.60 -105.37
CA VAL A 391 22.87 70.22 -105.80
C VAL A 391 23.17 69.89 -107.26
N GLU A 392 22.95 68.65 -107.69
CA GLU A 392 23.12 68.23 -109.08
C GLU A 392 22.15 68.98 -110.01
N LEU A 393 20.89 69.14 -109.59
CA LEU A 393 19.89 69.92 -110.32
C LEU A 393 20.31 71.41 -110.41
N GLN A 394 20.83 71.98 -109.33
CA GLN A 394 21.38 73.34 -109.34
C GLN A 394 22.59 73.48 -110.27
N ARG A 395 23.47 72.49 -110.34
CA ARG A 395 24.59 72.44 -111.30
C ARG A 395 24.08 72.37 -112.74
N GLN A 396 23.09 71.52 -113.02
CA GLN A 396 22.48 71.42 -114.35
C GLN A 396 21.81 72.73 -114.77
N VAL A 397 21.10 73.40 -113.85
CA VAL A 397 20.51 74.73 -114.10
C VAL A 397 21.60 75.79 -114.33
N ALA A 398 22.71 75.76 -113.58
CA ALA A 398 23.83 76.67 -113.78
C ALA A 398 24.54 76.43 -115.14
N GLN A 399 24.75 75.16 -115.53
CA GLN A 399 25.31 74.80 -116.83
C GLN A 399 24.38 75.17 -117.99
N ALA A 400 23.06 75.02 -117.83
CA ALA A 400 22.07 75.46 -118.81
C ALA A 400 22.05 76.99 -118.96
N ARG A 401 22.24 77.74 -117.86
CA ARG A 401 22.38 79.21 -117.90
C ARG A 401 23.66 79.67 -118.59
N MET A 402 24.78 78.95 -118.42
CA MET A 402 26.04 79.27 -119.13
C MET A 402 26.02 78.91 -120.62
N LYS A 403 25.16 78.00 -121.07
CA LYS A 403 24.98 77.69 -122.50
C LYS A 403 24.02 78.65 -123.22
N MET A 404 23.35 79.54 -122.49
CA MET A 404 22.42 80.56 -123.01
C MET A 404 22.93 82.00 -122.86
N ALA A 405 24.23 82.17 -122.59
CA ALA A 405 24.98 83.41 -122.69
C ALA A 405 26.18 83.16 -123.61
#